data_AF-R9MST9-F1
#
_entry.id   AF-R9MST9-F1
#
_cell.length_a   1.000
_cell.length_b   1.000
_cell.length_c   1.000
_cell.angle_alpha   90.00
_cell.angle_beta   90.00
_cell.angle_gamma   90.00
#
_symmetry.space_group_name_H-M   'P 1'
#
loop_
_entity.id
_entity.type
_entity.pdbx_description
1 polymer ?
#
loop_
_entity_poly.entity_id
_entity_poly.type
_entity_poly.pdbx_seq_one_letter_code
_entity_poly.pdbx_strand_id
1 'polypeptide(L)' 'MEKLKDVTEEQKKFAVDAMVALVVEELANVLKLDYTTILKNFVASKTGALLYDESSKLWWNGPSYIADMYIKECRNI' A
#
# COMPACT_ATOMS: atom_id res chain seq x y z
N MET A 1 -8.89 2.50 -26.97
CA MET A 1 -8.83 1.50 -25.87
C MET A 1 -10.24 1.07 -25.57
N GLU A 2 -10.51 -0.22 -25.62
CA GLU A 2 -11.80 -0.77 -25.19
C GLU A 2 -11.99 -0.45 -23.71
N LYS A 3 -13.15 0.08 -23.32
CA LYS A 3 -13.44 0.36 -21.91
C LYS A 3 -13.58 -0.97 -21.19
N LEU A 4 -12.85 -1.16 -20.09
CA LEU A 4 -13.04 -2.30 -19.20
C LEU A 4 -14.51 -2.30 -18.73
N LYS A 5 -15.24 -3.37 -19.04
CA LYS A 5 -16.64 -3.53 -18.61
C LYS A 5 -16.72 -3.96 -17.13
N ASP A 6 -15.76 -4.76 -16.69
CA ASP A 6 -15.58 -5.24 -15.32
C ASP A 6 -14.09 -5.34 -15.00
N VAL A 7 -13.74 -5.36 -13.71
CA VAL A 7 -12.36 -5.52 -13.21
C VAL A 7 -12.17 -6.94 -12.70
N THR A 8 -11.18 -7.66 -13.21
CA THR A 8 -10.86 -9.03 -12.75
C THR A 8 -10.16 -9.01 -11.39
N GLU A 9 -10.18 -10.13 -10.67
CA GLU A 9 -9.43 -10.27 -9.41
C GLU A 9 -7.93 -10.08 -9.60
N GLU A 10 -7.38 -10.50 -10.74
CA GLU A 10 -5.98 -10.26 -11.10
C GLU A 10 -5.69 -8.76 -11.28
N GLN A 11 -6.60 -8.02 -11.93
CA GLN A 11 -6.47 -6.57 -12.09
C GLN A 11 -6.58 -5.84 -10.75
N LYS A 12 -7.44 -6.30 -9.83
CA LYS A 12 -7.49 -5.76 -8.46
C LYS A 12 -6.19 -6.02 -7.72
N LYS A 13 -5.69 -7.25 -7.75
CA LYS A 13 -4.41 -7.60 -7.12
C LYS A 13 -3.26 -6.75 -7.68
N PHE A 14 -3.22 -6.57 -9.00
CA PHE A 14 -2.25 -5.69 -9.64
C PHE A 14 -2.36 -4.24 -9.14
N ALA A 15 -3.59 -3.72 -8.98
CA ALA A 15 -3.79 -2.38 -8.43
C ALA A 15 -3.31 -2.27 -6.98
N VAL A 16 -3.51 -3.30 -6.16
CA VAL A 16 -3.00 -3.37 -4.78
C VAL A 16 -1.47 -3.40 -4.78
N ASP A 17 -0.84 -4.23 -5.61
CA ASP A 17 0.63 -4.31 -5.72
C ASP A 17 1.22 -2.97 -6.20
N ALA A 18 0.55 -2.29 -7.14
CA ALA A 18 0.92 -0.94 -7.56
C ALA A 18 0.77 0.07 -6.40
N MET A 19 -0.30 -0.03 -5.60
CA MET A 19 -0.49 0.81 -4.41
C MET A 19 0.64 0.60 -3.39
N VAL A 20 1.07 -0.64 -3.15
CA VAL A 20 2.24 -0.93 -2.31
C VAL A 20 3.47 -0.18 -2.81
N ALA A 21 3.75 -0.21 -4.11
CA ALA A 21 4.91 0.48 -4.68
C ALA A 21 4.87 2.00 -4.43
N LEU A 22 3.70 2.62 -4.59
CA LEU A 22 3.49 4.05 -4.36
C LEU A 22 3.65 4.42 -2.87
N VAL A 23 3.08 3.62 -1.97
CA VAL A 23 3.22 3.82 -0.52
C VAL A 23 4.68 3.69 -0.10
N VAL A 24 5.41 2.71 -0.65
CA VAL A 24 6.84 2.51 -0.36
C VAL A 24 7.66 3.72 -0.84
N GLU A 25 7.36 4.28 -2.00
CA GLU A 25 8.03 5.49 -2.50
C GLU A 25 7.80 6.69 -1.55
N GLU A 26 6.57 6.94 -1.14
CA GLU A 26 6.27 8.01 -0.20
C GLU A 26 6.97 7.80 1.15
N LEU A 27 6.93 6.58 1.70
CA LEU A 27 7.57 6.24 2.96
C LEU A 27 9.09 6.38 2.89
N ALA A 28 9.73 5.92 1.80
CA ALA A 28 11.16 6.08 1.59
C ALA A 28 11.54 7.58 1.56
N ASN A 29 10.73 8.40 0.88
CA ASN A 29 10.92 9.84 0.80
C ASN A 29 10.74 10.55 2.16
N VAL A 30 9.75 10.15 2.96
CA VAL A 30 9.46 10.74 4.28
C VAL A 30 10.46 10.29 5.34
N LEU A 31 10.74 8.99 5.41
CA LEU A 31 11.58 8.38 6.44
C LEU A 31 13.08 8.42 6.11
N LYS A 32 13.44 8.79 4.88
CA LYS A 32 14.83 8.82 4.39
C LYS A 32 15.54 7.47 4.53
N LEU A 33 14.81 6.39 4.23
CA LEU A 33 15.28 5.01 4.24
C LEU A 33 15.28 4.43 2.82
N ASP A 34 16.03 3.35 2.59
CA ASP A 34 16.05 2.70 1.29
C ASP A 34 14.75 1.94 1.00
N TYR A 35 14.38 1.88 -0.28
CA TYR A 35 13.14 1.28 -0.76
C TYR A 35 12.99 -0.19 -0.35
N THR A 36 14.09 -0.96 -0.33
CA THR A 36 14.05 -2.39 0.00
C THR A 36 13.71 -2.60 1.47
N THR A 37 14.33 -1.83 2.37
CA THR A 37 14.01 -1.84 3.80
C THR A 37 12.58 -1.42 4.05
N ILE A 38 12.12 -0.34 3.42
CA ILE A 38 10.73 0.13 3.56
C ILE A 38 9.75 -0.90 3.04
N LEU A 39 9.96 -1.45 1.84
CA LEU A 39 9.09 -2.48 1.27
C LEU A 39 8.99 -3.69 2.21
N LYS A 40 10.12 -4.22 2.66
CA LYS A 40 10.16 -5.37 3.57
C LYS A 40 9.37 -5.11 4.86
N ASN A 41 9.57 -3.95 5.47
CA ASN A 41 8.90 -3.60 6.73
C ASN A 41 7.40 -3.34 6.51
N PHE A 42 7.05 -2.65 5.44
CA PHE A 42 5.67 -2.31 5.11
C PHE A 42 4.83 -3.56 4.84
N VAL A 43 5.30 -4.50 3.99
CA VAL A 43 4.54 -5.73 3.69
C VAL A 43 4.38 -6.66 4.90
N ALA A 44 5.27 -6.55 5.89
CA ALA A 44 5.18 -7.28 7.16
C ALA A 44 4.32 -6.59 8.24
N SER A 45 3.86 -5.35 7.99
CA SER A 45 3.07 -4.56 8.93
C SER A 45 1.59 -4.92 8.91
N LYS A 46 0.84 -4.51 9.95
CA LYS A 46 -0.62 -4.65 9.98
C LYS A 46 -1.26 -3.81 8.88
N THR A 47 -0.74 -2.60 8.65
CA THR A 47 -1.18 -1.71 7.58
C THR A 47 -0.99 -2.36 6.20
N GLY A 48 0.18 -2.99 5.97
CA GLY A 48 0.46 -3.71 4.73
C GLY A 48 -0.44 -4.92 4.53
N ALA A 49 -0.69 -5.72 5.58
CA ALA A 49 -1.61 -6.84 5.52
C ALA A 49 -3.06 -6.39 5.24
N LEU A 50 -3.50 -5.29 5.86
CA LEU A 50 -4.84 -4.73 5.67
C LEU A 50 -5.05 -4.23 4.23
N LEU A 51 -3.99 -3.78 3.56
CA LEU A 51 -4.06 -3.33 2.17
C LEU A 51 -4.50 -4.45 1.20
N TYR A 52 -4.15 -5.70 1.52
CA TYR A 52 -4.56 -6.89 0.75
C TYR A 52 -5.93 -7.46 1.17
N ASP A 53 -6.53 -6.95 2.24
CA ASP A 53 -7.89 -7.31 2.64
C ASP A 53 -8.92 -6.49 1.85
N GLU A 54 -9.55 -7.11 0.86
CA GLU A 54 -10.58 -6.47 0.03
C GLU A 54 -11.76 -5.92 0.84
N SER A 55 -12.10 -6.54 1.97
CA SER A 55 -13.22 -6.06 2.80
C SER A 55 -12.92 -4.69 3.43
N SER A 56 -11.63 -4.37 3.62
CA SER A 56 -11.17 -3.09 4.16
C SER A 56 -11.31 -1.93 3.17
N LYS A 57 -11.26 -2.22 1.86
CA LYS A 57 -11.21 -1.24 0.76
C LYS A 57 -10.08 -0.22 0.92
N LEU A 58 -9.02 -0.56 1.67
CA LEU A 58 -7.96 0.39 2.00
C LEU A 58 -7.26 0.93 0.76
N TRP A 59 -7.05 0.08 -0.25
CA TRP A 59 -6.40 0.45 -1.51
C TRP A 59 -7.19 1.45 -2.37
N TRP A 60 -8.43 1.79 -1.99
CA TRP A 60 -9.20 2.88 -2.63
C TRP A 60 -8.73 4.26 -2.18
N ASN A 61 -7.97 4.34 -1.09
CA ASN A 61 -7.39 5.57 -0.59
C ASN A 61 -6.09 5.89 -1.33
N GLY A 62 -5.64 7.13 -1.20
CA GLY A 62 -4.33 7.54 -1.73
C GLY A 62 -3.16 6.95 -0.93
N PRO A 63 -1.98 6.81 -1.55
CA PRO A 63 -0.80 6.29 -0.88
C PRO A 63 -0.45 7.07 0.39
N SER A 64 -0.63 8.40 0.40
CA SER A 64 -0.25 9.24 1.56
C SER A 64 -1.07 8.93 2.80
N TYR A 65 -2.34 8.58 2.63
CA TYR A 65 -3.20 8.16 3.74
C TYR A 65 -2.70 6.83 4.34
N ILE A 66 -2.30 5.89 3.48
CA ILE A 66 -1.82 4.56 3.90
C ILE A 66 -0.43 4.68 4.54
N ALA A 67 0.44 5.54 3.99
CA ALA A 67 1.73 5.87 4.58
C ALA A 67 1.58 6.45 6.00
N ASP A 68 0.64 7.39 6.20
CA ASP A 68 0.33 7.94 7.51
C ASP A 68 -0.18 6.89 8.49
N MET A 69 -1.00 5.94 8.03
CA MET A 69 -1.46 4.81 8.85
C MET A 69 -0.28 3.95 9.32
N TYR A 70 0.63 3.59 8.41
CA TYR A 70 1.83 2.82 8.74
C TYR A 70 2.72 3.58 9.74
N ILE A 71 2.96 4.88 9.53
CA ILE A 71 3.76 5.69 10.46
C ILE A 71 3.13 5.74 11.85
N LYS A 72 1.79 5.84 11.94
CA LYS A 72 1.06 5.76 13.22
C LYS A 72 1.19 4.39 13.86
N GLU A 73 1.12 3.31 13.09
CA GLU A 73 1.37 1.95 13.56
C GLU A 73 2.76 1.84 14.20
N CYS A 74 3.82 2.31 13.52
CA CYS A 74 5.19 2.24 14.04
C CYS A 74 5.41 3.03 15.33
N ARG A 75 4.63 4.09 15.58
CA ARG A 75 4.74 4.94 16.79
C ARG A 75 4.00 4.36 17.99
N ASN A 76 3.12 3.40 17.79
CA ASN A 76 2.31 2.78 18.84
C ASN A 76 2.85 1.40 19.26
N ILE A 77 4.14 1.14 19.00
CA ILE A 77 4.89 -0.06 19.42
C ILE A 77 5.75 0.28 20.62
#